data_AF-A0A3D5X9Z8-F1
#
_entry.id   AF-A0A3D5X9Z8-F1
#
_cell.length_a   1.000
_cell.length_b   1.000
_cell.length_c   1.000
_cell.angle_alpha   90.00
_cell.angle_beta   90.00
_cell.angle_gamma   90.00
#
_symmetry.space_group_name_H-M   'P 1'
#
loop_
_entity.id
_entity.type
_entity.pdbx_description
1 polymer ?
#
loop_
_entity_poly.entity_id
_entity_poly.type
_entity_poly.pdbx_seq_one_letter_code
_entity_poly.pdbx_strand_id
1 'polypeptide(L)'
;MNSCNGFIFDYSKCVGCHACLVACYNENQTVPPISWRTINHFNKEKLPLLGFIHQSIACNHCIEAPCLKSCPSGAYSMDLVTGAVIHDADKCIGCKYCTWACPFDAPKYNEAKGVIEKCNFCNSRLKEGKEPACTTNCPTGALSFGTVDMDKPKGFGITQNPISPRINTVVDEVLQNIPSQNMGATGVEGYDFIQFSRKGISSSINSKAEWPLALFTFIGSIMVGWFWSGIVDQSIELPLWVFILLGSVSALISVFHLGKPLKAYLSVVNIQTSWLAREILSFGLFAATAFVALITNSFSLLIIGNIAGLLFLVCIEMVYSVVRKRYNTYIHSANTILTASAFFAFFANYYDLLLLILVIKSALFIARTAIVEIKQVPLNTFVSFLRLFLGFVLPIGIIAFNPNINYINQLLIVFILIAELIDRILYYNDIEPERPMHFEGELVVKKN
;
A
#
# COMPACT_ATOMS: atom_id res chain seq x y z
N MET A 1 31.44 -10.23 -8.94
CA MET A 1 30.69 -11.20 -8.10
C MET A 1 29.63 -10.41 -7.36
N ASN A 2 28.34 -10.67 -7.60
CA ASN A 2 27.21 -10.00 -6.92
C ASN A 2 26.99 -10.62 -5.53
N SER A 3 27.99 -10.52 -4.66
CA SER A 3 27.94 -11.10 -3.32
C SER A 3 28.04 -10.03 -2.25
N CYS A 4 27.28 -10.14 -1.17
CA CYS A 4 27.39 -9.22 -0.03
C CYS A 4 27.06 -9.92 1.29
N ASN A 5 27.29 -9.24 2.42
CA ASN A 5 26.92 -9.80 3.72
C ASN A 5 25.40 -9.79 3.92
N GLY A 6 24.85 -10.92 4.34
CA GLY A 6 23.42 -11.18 4.47
C GLY A 6 23.10 -12.28 5.46
N PHE A 7 21.80 -12.50 5.68
CA PHE A 7 21.33 -13.63 6.45
C PHE A 7 21.34 -14.91 5.62
N ILE A 8 21.70 -16.04 6.22
CA ILE A 8 21.54 -17.36 5.63
C ILE A 8 20.54 -18.11 6.51
N PHE A 9 19.44 -18.57 5.92
CA PHE A 9 18.38 -19.24 6.66
C PHE A 9 18.14 -20.66 6.16
N ASP A 10 18.24 -21.64 7.05
CA ASP A 10 18.02 -23.06 6.77
C ASP A 10 16.69 -23.51 7.39
N TYR A 11 15.71 -23.80 6.52
CA TYR A 11 14.37 -24.21 6.94
C TYR A 11 14.39 -25.55 7.69
N SER A 12 15.32 -26.46 7.35
CA SER A 12 15.37 -27.81 7.92
C SER A 12 15.74 -27.83 9.41
N LYS A 13 16.45 -26.80 9.87
CA LYS A 13 16.97 -26.69 11.24
C LYS A 13 16.09 -25.81 12.13
N CYS A 14 15.15 -25.05 11.57
CA CYS A 14 14.39 -24.09 12.34
C CYS A 14 13.27 -24.77 13.12
N VAL A 15 13.38 -24.79 14.45
CA VAL A 15 12.38 -25.37 15.37
C VAL A 15 11.42 -24.33 15.96
N GLY A 16 11.46 -23.09 15.46
CA GLY A 16 10.54 -22.03 15.91
C GLY A 16 10.68 -21.66 17.40
N CYS A 17 11.87 -21.77 17.99
CA CYS A 17 12.11 -21.57 19.43
C CYS A 17 12.09 -20.10 19.91
N HIS A 18 11.97 -19.12 19.00
CA HIS A 18 11.99 -17.67 19.29
C HIS A 18 13.29 -17.11 19.91
N ALA A 19 14.35 -17.91 20.06
CA ALA A 19 15.64 -17.44 20.62
C ALA A 19 16.23 -16.24 19.86
N CYS A 20 16.18 -16.28 18.52
CA CYS A 20 16.66 -15.17 17.67
C CYS A 20 15.84 -13.88 17.82
N LEU A 21 14.55 -13.98 18.20
CA LEU A 21 13.68 -12.85 18.48
C LEU A 21 14.01 -12.25 19.85
N VAL A 22 14.20 -13.07 20.89
CA VAL A 22 14.61 -12.61 22.23
C VAL A 22 16.00 -11.97 22.20
N ALA A 23 16.94 -12.56 21.47
CA ALA A 23 18.26 -11.96 21.27
C ALA A 23 18.18 -10.60 20.59
N CYS A 24 17.25 -10.42 19.64
CA CYS A 24 17.03 -9.13 18.98
C CYS A 24 16.48 -8.08 19.96
N TYR A 25 15.53 -8.47 20.81
CA TYR A 25 15.01 -7.61 21.89
C TYR A 25 16.12 -7.16 22.84
N ASN A 26 16.93 -8.08 23.34
CA ASN A 26 17.98 -7.78 24.29
C ASN A 26 19.07 -6.86 23.70
N GLU A 27 19.50 -7.15 22.46
CA GLU A 27 20.54 -6.36 21.79
C GLU A 27 20.08 -4.95 21.44
N ASN A 28 18.83 -4.78 20.98
CA ASN A 28 18.34 -3.51 20.45
C ASN A 28 17.40 -2.76 21.40
N GLN A 29 17.14 -3.33 22.58
CA GLN A 29 16.25 -2.78 23.60
C GLN A 29 14.86 -2.43 23.05
N THR A 30 14.38 -3.24 22.10
CA THR A 30 13.01 -3.08 21.58
C THR A 30 12.01 -3.60 22.61
N VAL A 31 10.78 -3.07 22.58
CA VAL A 31 9.76 -3.39 23.58
C VAL A 31 8.59 -4.10 22.89
N PRO A 32 8.14 -5.27 23.38
CA PRO A 32 6.91 -5.90 22.90
C PRO A 32 5.72 -4.92 22.96
N PRO A 33 4.77 -4.98 22.00
CA PRO A 33 4.61 -6.02 20.98
C PRO A 33 5.46 -5.79 19.70
N ILE A 34 6.29 -4.74 19.64
CA ILE A 34 7.05 -4.40 18.43
C ILE A 34 8.25 -5.32 18.30
N SER A 35 8.19 -6.25 17.34
CA SER A 35 9.33 -7.11 17.02
C SER A 35 10.00 -6.74 15.71
N TRP A 36 11.33 -6.64 15.73
CA TRP A 36 12.15 -6.41 14.54
C TRP A 36 12.46 -7.69 13.76
N ARG A 37 12.27 -8.86 14.40
CA ARG A 37 12.42 -10.20 13.83
C ARG A 37 11.24 -11.06 14.24
N THR A 38 10.56 -11.68 13.29
CA THR A 38 9.36 -12.48 13.54
C THR A 38 9.60 -13.94 13.21
N ILE A 39 9.04 -14.84 14.02
CA ILE A 39 8.92 -16.25 13.65
C ILE A 39 7.55 -16.48 13.05
N ASN A 40 7.58 -16.86 11.80
CA ASN A 40 6.46 -17.22 10.98
C ASN A 40 6.29 -18.74 11.03
N HIS A 41 5.09 -19.19 11.38
CA HIS A 41 4.74 -20.60 11.48
C HIS A 41 3.85 -20.95 10.30
N PHE A 42 4.28 -21.89 9.46
CA PHE A 42 3.40 -22.53 8.48
C PHE A 42 2.54 -23.58 9.21
N ASN A 43 1.28 -23.73 8.80
CA ASN A 43 0.29 -24.56 9.50
C ASN A 43 0.03 -24.13 10.96
N LYS A 44 -0.23 -22.82 11.20
CA LYS A 44 -0.52 -22.27 12.54
C LYS A 44 -1.64 -22.99 13.28
N GLU A 45 -2.66 -23.40 12.53
CA GLU A 45 -3.84 -24.10 13.04
C GLU A 45 -3.56 -25.58 13.36
N LYS A 46 -2.34 -26.08 13.13
CA LYS A 46 -1.90 -27.45 13.43
C LYS A 46 -2.79 -28.50 12.76
N LEU A 47 -3.19 -28.23 11.52
CA LEU A 47 -3.99 -29.15 10.73
C LEU A 47 -3.24 -30.48 10.56
N PRO A 48 -3.92 -31.62 10.79
CA PRO A 48 -3.32 -32.92 10.60
C PRO A 48 -2.79 -33.06 9.17
N LEU A 49 -1.67 -33.78 9.03
CA LEU A 49 -1.05 -34.11 7.76
C LEU A 49 -0.48 -32.93 6.94
N LEU A 50 -0.49 -31.71 7.48
CA LEU A 50 0.20 -30.57 6.88
C LEU A 50 1.55 -30.34 7.59
N GLY A 51 2.63 -30.26 6.81
CA GLY A 51 3.98 -30.05 7.33
C GLY A 51 4.08 -28.79 8.20
N PHE A 52 4.98 -28.81 9.19
CA PHE A 52 5.24 -27.66 10.07
C PHE A 52 6.60 -27.06 9.69
N ILE A 53 6.59 -25.88 9.10
CA ILE A 53 7.80 -25.16 8.69
C ILE A 53 7.83 -23.84 9.44
N HIS A 54 8.99 -23.50 9.99
CA HIS A 54 9.21 -22.23 10.66
C HIS A 54 10.12 -21.34 9.82
N GLN A 55 9.77 -20.06 9.75
CA GLN A 55 10.58 -19.05 9.09
C GLN A 55 10.94 -17.94 10.08
N SER A 56 12.23 -17.71 10.30
CA SER A 56 12.70 -16.51 10.98
C SER A 56 12.97 -15.42 9.95
N ILE A 57 12.25 -14.30 10.04
CA ILE A 57 12.41 -13.20 9.09
C ILE A 57 12.53 -11.85 9.79
N ALA A 58 13.32 -10.95 9.21
CA ALA A 58 13.54 -9.58 9.68
C ALA A 58 13.74 -8.66 8.46
N CYS A 59 14.24 -7.43 8.67
CA CYS A 59 14.71 -6.61 7.56
C CYS A 59 15.88 -7.30 6.85
N ASN A 60 15.78 -7.46 5.53
CA ASN A 60 16.83 -8.08 4.72
C ASN A 60 17.85 -7.07 4.15
N HIS A 61 17.82 -5.81 4.61
CA HIS A 61 18.77 -4.75 4.24
C HIS A 61 19.08 -4.70 2.73
N CYS A 62 18.02 -4.75 1.92
CA CYS A 62 18.09 -4.86 0.46
C CYS A 62 19.01 -3.82 -0.15
N ILE A 63 19.73 -4.19 -1.22
CA ILE A 63 20.59 -3.26 -1.97
C ILE A 63 19.73 -2.13 -2.56
N GLU A 64 18.66 -2.51 -3.24
CA GLU A 64 17.63 -1.58 -3.69
C GLU A 64 16.45 -1.59 -2.72
N ALA A 65 16.63 -0.94 -1.57
CA ALA A 65 15.62 -0.92 -0.51
C ALA A 65 14.35 -0.14 -0.91
N PRO A 66 13.17 -0.81 -1.02
CA PRO A 66 11.92 -0.12 -1.33
C PRO A 66 11.52 0.90 -0.26
N CYS A 67 11.83 0.61 1.01
CA CYS A 67 11.59 1.54 2.13
C CYS A 67 12.42 2.84 2.01
N LEU A 68 13.64 2.76 1.48
CA LEU A 68 14.48 3.93 1.24
C LEU A 68 13.91 4.76 0.08
N LYS A 69 13.60 4.13 -1.06
CA LYS A 69 13.01 4.81 -2.24
C LYS A 69 11.66 5.46 -1.91
N SER A 70 10.82 4.79 -1.12
CA SER A 70 9.47 5.29 -0.78
C SER A 70 9.45 6.41 0.25
N CYS A 71 10.44 6.52 1.14
CA CYS A 71 10.41 7.46 2.26
C CYS A 71 10.46 8.93 1.80
N PRO A 72 9.41 9.74 2.07
CA PRO A 72 9.37 11.14 1.64
C PRO A 72 10.34 12.04 2.43
N SER A 73 10.60 11.70 3.70
CA SER A 73 11.41 12.52 4.61
C SER A 73 12.90 12.21 4.62
N GLY A 74 13.35 11.25 3.80
CA GLY A 74 14.75 10.84 3.77
C GLY A 74 15.21 10.23 5.10
N ALA A 75 14.31 9.56 5.83
CA ALA A 75 14.60 8.91 7.11
C ALA A 75 15.37 7.59 6.97
N TYR A 76 15.78 7.20 5.77
CA TYR A 76 16.56 6.00 5.52
C TYR A 76 17.88 6.34 4.85
N SER A 77 18.94 5.64 5.26
CA SER A 77 20.25 5.68 4.63
C SER A 77 20.84 4.27 4.53
N MET A 78 21.84 4.09 3.68
CA MET A 78 22.63 2.86 3.64
C MET A 78 24.01 3.13 4.23
N ASP A 79 24.39 2.33 5.22
CA ASP A 79 25.76 2.28 5.71
C ASP A 79 26.64 1.56 4.68
N LEU A 80 27.63 2.26 4.12
CA LEU A 80 28.45 1.72 3.02
C LEU A 80 29.43 0.64 3.46
N VAL A 81 29.73 0.55 4.76
CA VAL A 81 30.68 -0.43 5.32
C VAL A 81 29.98 -1.76 5.53
N THR A 82 28.86 -1.74 6.23
CA THR A 82 28.11 -2.96 6.59
C THR A 82 27.03 -3.33 5.56
N GLY A 83 26.64 -2.38 4.71
CA GLY A 83 25.47 -2.49 3.85
C GLY A 83 24.14 -2.40 4.59
N ALA A 84 24.15 -2.04 5.88
CA ALA A 84 22.94 -1.90 6.67
C ALA A 84 22.11 -0.72 6.16
N VAL A 85 20.88 -1.00 5.70
CA VAL A 85 19.85 0.05 5.60
C VAL A 85 19.48 0.50 7.01
N ILE A 86 19.69 1.76 7.37
CA ILE A 86 19.43 2.34 8.70
C ILE A 86 18.21 3.26 8.63
N HIS A 87 17.42 3.29 9.70
CA HIS A 87 16.31 4.22 9.86
C HIS A 87 16.66 5.26 10.92
N ASP A 88 16.45 6.53 10.60
CA ASP A 88 16.67 7.68 11.46
C ASP A 88 15.31 8.16 12.02
N ALA A 89 15.10 7.96 13.32
CA ALA A 89 13.86 8.33 14.00
C ALA A 89 13.63 9.85 14.04
N ASP A 90 14.68 10.67 13.97
CA ASP A 90 14.55 12.12 14.04
C ASP A 90 14.02 12.72 12.75
N LYS A 91 14.32 12.10 11.61
CA LYS A 91 13.76 12.48 10.31
C LYS A 91 12.42 11.82 10.00
N CYS A 92 12.01 10.85 10.80
CA CYS A 92 10.78 10.10 10.56
C CYS A 92 9.55 10.95 10.88
N ILE A 93 8.65 11.10 9.90
CA ILE A 93 7.35 11.78 10.07
C ILE A 93 6.22 10.81 10.46
N GLY A 94 6.50 9.50 10.50
CA GLY A 94 5.52 8.49 10.84
C GLY A 94 4.40 8.29 9.81
N CYS A 95 4.66 8.51 8.51
CA CYS A 95 3.67 8.37 7.42
C CYS A 95 3.32 6.91 7.06
N LYS A 96 4.01 5.92 7.63
CA LYS A 96 3.80 4.47 7.42
C LYS A 96 3.97 3.95 5.99
N TYR A 97 4.25 4.79 5.00
CA TYR A 97 4.36 4.37 3.59
C TYR A 97 5.44 3.29 3.36
N CYS A 98 6.55 3.33 4.11
CA CYS A 98 7.56 2.28 4.05
C CYS A 98 7.06 0.89 4.51
N THR A 99 6.01 0.82 5.34
CA THR A 99 5.36 -0.43 5.74
C THR A 99 4.54 -1.02 4.59
N TRP A 100 4.08 -0.19 3.66
CA TRP A 100 3.36 -0.62 2.47
C TRP A 100 4.31 -1.14 1.38
N ALA A 101 5.49 -0.52 1.28
CA ALA A 101 6.48 -0.83 0.26
C ALA A 101 7.36 -2.06 0.57
N CYS A 102 7.47 -2.47 1.84
CA CYS A 102 8.37 -3.56 2.21
C CYS A 102 7.68 -4.92 2.07
N PRO A 103 8.14 -5.82 1.18
CA PRO A 103 7.51 -7.12 1.00
C PRO A 103 7.80 -8.11 2.14
N PHE A 104 8.68 -7.72 3.08
CA PHE A 104 9.08 -8.53 4.22
C PHE A 104 8.39 -8.11 5.53
N ASP A 105 7.49 -7.12 5.46
CA ASP A 105 6.80 -6.58 6.64
C ASP A 105 7.78 -6.18 7.77
N ALA A 106 8.95 -5.65 7.38
CA ALA A 106 10.05 -5.37 8.31
C ALA A 106 9.94 -4.01 9.03
N PRO A 107 9.53 -2.91 8.36
CA PRO A 107 9.21 -1.66 9.03
C PRO A 107 7.96 -1.78 9.89
N LYS A 108 8.07 -1.53 11.19
CA LYS A 108 6.97 -1.55 12.16
C LYS A 108 6.69 -0.14 12.67
N TYR A 109 5.43 0.24 12.75
CA TYR A 109 5.05 1.52 13.33
C TYR A 109 5.01 1.42 14.86
N ASN A 110 5.78 2.26 15.54
CA ASN A 110 5.72 2.42 16.98
C ASN A 110 4.70 3.52 17.31
N GLU A 111 3.51 3.12 17.77
CA GLU A 111 2.43 4.06 18.11
C GLU A 111 2.82 5.01 19.24
N ALA A 112 3.49 4.50 20.28
CA ALA A 112 3.93 5.31 21.42
C ALA A 112 4.94 6.40 21.02
N LYS A 113 5.84 6.07 20.07
CA LYS A 113 6.84 7.02 19.60
C LYS A 113 6.39 7.83 18.38
N GLY A 114 5.37 7.41 17.65
CA GLY A 114 4.91 8.02 16.40
C GLY A 114 5.89 7.89 15.24
N VAL A 115 6.79 6.90 15.26
CA VAL A 115 7.84 6.69 14.25
C VAL A 115 7.95 5.22 13.86
N ILE A 116 8.67 4.95 12.77
CA ILE A 116 8.94 3.60 12.32
C ILE A 116 10.16 3.03 13.06
N GLU A 117 10.12 1.73 13.35
CA GLU A 117 11.25 0.96 13.84
C GLU A 117 11.45 -0.28 12.96
N LYS A 118 12.70 -0.78 12.88
CA LYS A 118 13.04 -2.00 12.15
C LYS A 118 14.42 -2.49 12.56
N CYS A 119 14.71 -3.75 12.24
CA CYS A 119 16.06 -4.31 12.32
C CYS A 119 17.10 -3.34 11.71
N ASN A 120 18.15 -3.08 12.47
CA ASN A 120 19.28 -2.21 12.11
C ASN A 120 20.51 -3.00 11.65
N PHE A 121 20.32 -4.28 11.31
CA PHE A 121 21.37 -5.25 10.96
C PHE A 121 22.37 -5.55 12.08
N CYS A 122 22.11 -5.12 13.31
CA CYS A 122 23.13 -5.02 14.35
C CYS A 122 24.36 -4.24 13.86
N ASN A 123 24.15 -3.09 13.20
CA ASN A 123 25.20 -2.31 12.54
C ASN A 123 26.42 -2.02 13.45
N SER A 124 26.19 -1.73 14.74
CA SER A 124 27.26 -1.55 15.73
C SER A 124 28.16 -2.80 15.83
N ARG A 125 27.55 -3.98 16.01
CA ARG A 125 28.26 -5.27 16.08
C ARG A 125 29.04 -5.56 14.79
N LEU A 126 28.41 -5.34 13.63
CA LEU A 126 29.05 -5.58 12.34
C LEU A 126 30.30 -4.69 12.14
N LYS A 127 30.27 -3.44 12.61
CA LYS A 127 31.44 -2.55 12.59
C LYS A 127 32.57 -3.01 13.50
N GLU A 128 32.26 -3.77 14.54
CA GLU A 128 33.24 -4.43 15.41
C GLU A 128 33.68 -5.82 14.90
N GLY A 129 33.26 -6.22 13.70
CA GLY A 129 33.56 -7.55 13.15
C GLY A 129 32.78 -8.69 13.83
N LYS A 130 31.74 -8.38 14.60
CA LYS A 130 30.87 -9.36 15.26
C LYS A 130 29.63 -9.62 14.42
N GLU A 131 29.15 -10.85 14.44
CA GLU A 131 27.88 -11.22 13.81
C GLU A 131 26.65 -10.64 14.55
N PRO A 132 25.50 -10.48 13.87
CA PRO A 132 24.25 -10.05 14.49
C PRO A 132 23.81 -10.93 15.67
N ALA A 133 23.25 -10.34 16.72
CA ALA A 133 22.86 -11.08 17.93
C ALA A 133 21.87 -12.22 17.64
N CYS A 134 20.98 -12.05 16.67
CA CYS A 134 20.00 -13.07 16.29
C CYS A 134 20.62 -14.33 15.66
N THR A 135 21.79 -14.22 15.00
CA THR A 135 22.47 -15.35 14.35
C THR A 135 23.34 -16.09 15.36
N THR A 136 24.08 -15.36 16.21
CA THR A 136 24.92 -15.95 17.27
C THR A 136 24.12 -16.69 18.35
N ASN A 137 22.83 -16.41 18.48
CA ASN A 137 21.92 -17.02 19.46
C ASN A 137 20.93 -18.01 18.83
N CYS A 138 21.15 -18.46 17.59
CA CYS A 138 20.33 -19.52 17.00
C CYS A 138 20.82 -20.89 17.48
N PRO A 139 20.09 -21.60 18.37
CA PRO A 139 20.59 -22.83 19.01
C PRO A 139 20.76 -23.99 18.02
N THR A 140 20.00 -23.99 16.92
CA THR A 140 20.02 -25.06 15.92
C THR A 140 20.90 -24.74 14.71
N GLY A 141 21.50 -23.54 14.65
CA GLY A 141 22.24 -23.09 13.46
C GLY A 141 21.35 -22.87 12.23
N ALA A 142 20.03 -22.74 12.42
CA ALA A 142 19.08 -22.45 11.34
C ALA A 142 19.20 -21.03 10.76
N LEU A 143 19.76 -20.09 11.53
CA LEU A 143 19.97 -18.71 11.11
C LEU A 143 21.44 -18.35 11.35
N SER A 144 22.16 -18.05 10.28
CA SER A 144 23.56 -17.63 10.30
C SER A 144 23.76 -16.34 9.49
N PHE A 145 24.96 -15.78 9.56
CA PHE A 145 25.35 -14.57 8.86
C PHE A 145 26.59 -14.82 8.01
N GLY A 146 26.61 -14.29 6.79
CA GLY A 146 27.76 -14.47 5.91
C GLY A 146 27.52 -13.92 4.51
N THR A 147 28.34 -14.37 3.57
CA THR A 147 28.23 -13.97 2.17
C THR A 147 27.00 -14.59 1.52
N VAL A 148 26.13 -13.77 0.95
CA VAL A 148 24.92 -14.15 0.21
C VAL A 148 25.02 -13.74 -1.26
N ASP A 149 24.32 -14.49 -2.11
CA ASP A 149 24.19 -14.24 -3.54
C ASP A 149 22.92 -13.42 -3.79
N MET A 150 23.02 -12.36 -4.56
CA MET A 150 21.93 -11.43 -4.80
C MET A 150 20.99 -11.87 -5.93
N ASP A 151 21.38 -12.85 -6.76
CA ASP A 151 20.76 -13.05 -8.06
C ASP A 151 19.47 -13.89 -8.03
N LYS A 152 19.13 -14.57 -6.92
CA LYS A 152 17.85 -15.32 -6.76
C LYS A 152 17.66 -15.89 -5.35
N PRO A 153 17.27 -15.08 -4.35
CA PRO A 153 16.86 -15.61 -3.06
C PRO A 153 15.55 -16.38 -3.25
N LYS A 154 15.60 -17.71 -3.13
CA LYS A 154 14.43 -18.59 -3.19
C LYS A 154 14.03 -18.99 -1.77
N GLY A 155 12.81 -19.51 -1.59
CA GLY A 155 12.32 -20.04 -0.31
C GLY A 155 10.94 -19.50 0.06
N PHE A 156 10.32 -20.12 1.07
CA PHE A 156 9.00 -19.69 1.56
C PHE A 156 9.02 -18.25 2.06
N GLY A 157 7.97 -17.49 1.80
CA GLY A 157 7.87 -16.11 2.27
C GLY A 157 8.95 -15.15 1.76
N ILE A 158 9.76 -15.56 0.77
CA ILE A 158 10.60 -14.65 -0.02
C ILE A 158 9.76 -14.13 -1.19
N THR A 159 9.80 -12.82 -1.39
CA THR A 159 9.06 -12.16 -2.47
C THR A 159 9.52 -12.61 -3.84
N GLN A 160 8.57 -12.68 -4.78
CA GLN A 160 8.84 -12.93 -6.20
C GLN A 160 9.12 -11.64 -6.97
N ASN A 161 9.01 -10.47 -6.32
CA ASN A 161 9.31 -9.20 -6.96
C ASN A 161 10.81 -9.10 -7.28
N PRO A 162 11.19 -8.35 -8.33
CA PRO A 162 12.58 -8.12 -8.71
C PRO A 162 13.24 -7.16 -7.72
N ILE A 163 13.44 -7.62 -6.49
CA ILE A 163 14.23 -6.94 -5.46
C ILE A 163 15.41 -7.81 -5.06
N SER A 164 16.48 -7.18 -4.59
CA SER A 164 17.72 -7.86 -4.18
C SER A 164 17.86 -7.81 -2.64
N PRO A 165 17.13 -8.66 -1.89
CA PRO A 165 17.29 -8.77 -0.45
C PRO A 165 18.58 -9.52 -0.10
N ARG A 166 19.21 -9.15 1.02
CA ARG A 166 20.43 -9.81 1.51
C ARG A 166 20.08 -11.00 2.39
N ILE A 167 19.41 -11.98 1.79
CA ILE A 167 19.07 -13.24 2.44
C ILE A 167 19.21 -14.38 1.45
N ASN A 168 20.03 -15.38 1.79
CA ASN A 168 19.97 -16.68 1.13
C ASN A 168 19.15 -17.62 1.99
N THR A 169 18.45 -18.55 1.34
CA THR A 169 17.86 -19.66 2.07
C THR A 169 18.40 -20.98 1.54
N VAL A 170 18.60 -21.92 2.47
CA VAL A 170 18.93 -23.30 2.18
C VAL A 170 17.59 -24.03 2.09
N VAL A 171 17.17 -24.33 0.86
CA VAL A 171 15.83 -24.87 0.54
C VAL A 171 15.85 -26.40 0.41
N ASP A 172 17.02 -27.03 0.31
CA ASP A 172 17.09 -28.43 -0.07
C ASP A 172 16.72 -29.42 1.05
N GLU A 173 16.31 -30.61 0.58
CA GLU A 173 15.65 -31.73 1.26
C GLU A 173 14.24 -31.49 1.79
N VAL A 174 13.94 -30.40 2.51
CA VAL A 174 12.63 -30.28 3.17
C VAL A 174 11.48 -30.38 2.18
N LEU A 175 11.54 -29.67 1.04
CA LEU A 175 10.45 -29.71 0.06
C LEU A 175 10.42 -30.93 -0.85
N GLN A 176 11.58 -31.53 -1.08
CA GLN A 176 11.67 -32.74 -1.89
C GLN A 176 11.22 -33.96 -1.08
N ASN A 177 11.26 -33.89 0.25
CA ASN A 177 10.98 -34.99 1.18
C ASN A 177 9.73 -34.78 2.04
N ILE A 178 8.89 -33.75 1.81
CA ILE A 178 7.55 -33.74 2.41
C ILE A 178 6.80 -34.94 1.81
N PRO A 179 6.42 -35.95 2.61
CA PRO A 179 5.68 -37.09 2.10
C PRO A 179 4.37 -36.59 1.48
N SER A 180 3.98 -37.13 0.33
CA SER A 180 2.64 -36.86 -0.21
C SER A 180 1.61 -37.40 0.78
N GLN A 181 0.86 -36.50 1.40
CA GLN A 181 -0.08 -36.90 2.45
C GLN A 181 -1.47 -37.09 1.85
N ASN A 182 -2.12 -38.20 2.21
CA ASN A 182 -3.51 -38.44 1.82
C ASN A 182 -4.44 -37.54 2.64
N MET A 183 -4.68 -36.33 2.14
CA MET A 183 -5.59 -35.36 2.74
C MET A 183 -7.02 -35.90 2.91
N GLY A 184 -7.43 -36.90 2.11
CA GLY A 184 -8.72 -37.56 2.30
C GLY A 184 -8.83 -38.37 3.59
N ALA A 185 -7.70 -38.75 4.20
CA ALA A 185 -7.68 -39.52 5.45
C ALA A 185 -7.91 -38.65 6.71
N THR A 186 -7.81 -37.32 6.60
CA THR A 186 -8.03 -36.42 7.75
C THR A 186 -9.49 -36.03 7.93
N GLY A 187 -10.35 -36.33 6.94
CA GLY A 187 -11.72 -35.81 6.88
C GLY A 187 -11.79 -34.30 6.61
N VAL A 188 -10.66 -33.63 6.32
CA VAL A 188 -10.59 -32.20 6.00
C VAL A 188 -10.75 -32.02 4.50
N GLU A 189 -11.84 -31.38 4.08
CA GLU A 189 -12.08 -31.10 2.67
C GLU A 189 -11.33 -29.84 2.22
N GLY A 190 -11.11 -29.68 0.91
CA GLY A 190 -10.42 -28.49 0.37
C GLY A 190 -11.07 -27.16 0.75
N TYR A 191 -12.37 -27.16 1.06
CA TYR A 191 -13.11 -26.00 1.55
C TYR A 191 -12.67 -25.55 2.96
N ASP A 192 -12.38 -26.49 3.85
CA ASP A 192 -12.01 -26.19 5.24
C ASP A 192 -10.69 -25.42 5.30
N PHE A 193 -9.71 -25.78 4.45
CA PHE A 193 -8.43 -25.06 4.33
C PHE A 193 -8.61 -23.60 3.95
N ILE A 194 -9.55 -23.31 3.04
CA ILE A 194 -9.84 -21.94 2.63
C ILE A 194 -10.45 -21.17 3.80
N GLN A 195 -11.32 -21.79 4.60
CA GLN A 195 -11.91 -21.16 5.77
C GLN A 195 -10.87 -20.84 6.86
N PHE A 196 -9.89 -21.72 7.07
CA PHE A 196 -8.78 -21.49 8.01
C PHE A 196 -7.82 -20.39 7.53
N SER A 197 -7.44 -20.39 6.25
CA SER A 197 -6.57 -19.35 5.67
C SER A 197 -7.22 -17.95 5.72
N ARG A 198 -8.55 -17.86 5.61
CA ARG A 198 -9.30 -16.59 5.66
C ARG A 198 -9.28 -15.91 7.04
N LYS A 199 -9.16 -16.66 8.14
CA LYS A 199 -9.39 -16.13 9.49
C LYS A 199 -8.27 -15.21 9.99
N GLY A 200 -7.13 -15.15 9.30
CA GLY A 200 -5.91 -14.46 9.76
C GLY A 200 -5.44 -13.25 8.94
N ILE A 201 -6.09 -12.91 7.82
CA ILE A 201 -5.57 -11.86 6.91
C ILE A 201 -6.31 -10.55 7.18
N SER A 202 -6.02 -9.90 8.30
CA SER A 202 -6.34 -8.47 8.46
C SER A 202 -5.26 -7.66 7.75
N SER A 203 -5.62 -6.93 6.68
CA SER A 203 -4.69 -5.99 6.05
C SER A 203 -4.35 -4.87 7.05
N SER A 204 -3.05 -4.58 7.22
CA SER A 204 -2.63 -3.39 8.00
C SER A 204 -3.10 -2.08 7.38
N ILE A 205 -3.42 -2.13 6.09
CA ILE A 205 -3.91 -1.00 5.31
C ILE A 205 -5.40 -1.25 5.09
N ASN A 206 -6.22 -0.37 5.64
CA ASN A 206 -7.66 -0.41 5.43
C ASN A 206 -8.22 1.00 5.58
N SER A 207 -9.44 1.19 5.09
CA SER A 207 -10.12 2.48 5.11
C SER A 207 -10.32 3.06 6.51
N LYS A 208 -10.37 2.25 7.57
CA LYS A 208 -10.51 2.76 8.95
C LYS A 208 -9.21 3.38 9.46
N ALA A 209 -8.07 2.73 9.18
CA ALA A 209 -6.75 3.22 9.57
C ALA A 209 -6.30 4.41 8.70
N GLU A 210 -6.63 4.39 7.42
CA GLU A 210 -6.13 5.35 6.41
C GLU A 210 -7.23 6.29 5.89
N TRP A 211 -8.28 6.53 6.69
CA TRP A 211 -9.39 7.43 6.35
C TRP A 211 -8.93 8.84 5.93
N PRO A 212 -7.88 9.45 6.53
CA PRO A 212 -7.47 10.79 6.12
C PRO A 212 -6.93 10.79 4.69
N LEU A 213 -6.19 9.76 4.27
CA LEU A 213 -5.66 9.68 2.91
C LEU A 213 -6.78 9.37 1.90
N ALA A 214 -7.76 8.56 2.29
CA ALA A 214 -8.94 8.30 1.46
C ALA A 214 -9.71 9.60 1.16
N LEU A 215 -9.94 10.43 2.18
CA LEU A 215 -10.59 11.74 2.00
C LEU A 215 -9.71 12.75 1.26
N PHE A 216 -8.41 12.84 1.58
CA PHE A 216 -7.46 13.72 0.90
C PHE A 216 -7.46 13.49 -0.62
N THR A 217 -7.31 12.22 -1.03
CA THR A 217 -7.27 11.85 -2.45
C THR A 217 -8.63 12.01 -3.14
N PHE A 218 -9.73 11.83 -2.42
CA PHE A 218 -11.09 12.07 -2.93
C PHE A 218 -11.35 13.56 -3.16
N ILE A 219 -11.11 14.41 -2.14
CA ILE A 219 -11.26 15.86 -2.23
C ILE A 219 -10.33 16.42 -3.31
N GLY A 220 -9.08 15.95 -3.36
CA GLY A 220 -8.12 16.31 -4.41
C GLY A 220 -8.64 16.01 -5.82
N SER A 221 -9.27 14.85 -6.02
CA SER A 221 -9.86 14.48 -7.32
C SER A 221 -11.03 15.40 -7.70
N ILE A 222 -11.88 15.78 -6.74
CA ILE A 222 -12.96 16.76 -6.96
C ILE A 222 -12.37 18.11 -7.35
N MET A 223 -11.39 18.61 -6.60
CA MET A 223 -10.77 19.90 -6.85
C MET A 223 -10.13 19.97 -8.24
N VAL A 224 -9.40 18.92 -8.65
CA VAL A 224 -8.77 18.87 -9.99
C VAL A 224 -9.84 18.80 -11.09
N GLY A 225 -10.85 17.94 -10.94
CA GLY A 225 -11.95 17.86 -11.91
C GLY A 225 -12.71 19.17 -12.06
N TRP A 226 -12.95 19.86 -10.93
CA TRP A 226 -13.60 21.16 -10.92
C TRP A 226 -12.74 22.27 -11.53
N PHE A 227 -11.42 22.22 -11.32
CA PHE A 227 -10.50 23.19 -11.93
C PHE A 227 -10.34 22.96 -13.44
N TRP A 228 -10.36 21.70 -13.92
CA TRP A 228 -10.35 21.37 -15.34
C TRP A 228 -11.55 21.97 -16.09
N SER A 229 -12.73 22.10 -15.46
CA SER A 229 -13.92 22.62 -16.15
C SER A 229 -13.76 24.09 -16.56
N GLY A 230 -12.94 24.86 -15.85
CA GLY A 230 -12.63 26.25 -16.21
C GLY A 230 -11.93 26.43 -17.55
N ILE A 231 -11.37 25.36 -18.16
CA ILE A 231 -10.80 25.40 -19.52
C ILE A 231 -11.90 25.60 -20.57
N VAL A 232 -13.09 25.00 -20.35
CA VAL A 232 -14.16 24.94 -21.34
C VAL A 232 -14.82 26.31 -21.52
N ASP A 233 -15.23 26.94 -20.42
CA ASP A 233 -16.00 28.19 -20.46
C ASP A 233 -15.11 29.44 -20.47
N GLN A 234 -13.78 29.28 -20.43
CA GLN A 234 -12.75 30.33 -20.26
C GLN A 234 -13.01 31.30 -19.09
N SER A 235 -13.98 30.96 -18.25
CA SER A 235 -14.42 31.69 -17.09
C SER A 235 -14.55 30.67 -15.98
N ILE A 236 -13.95 31.00 -14.85
CA ILE A 236 -13.94 30.12 -13.71
C ILE A 236 -15.09 30.58 -12.82
N GLU A 237 -16.31 30.08 -13.05
CA GLU A 237 -17.48 30.31 -12.17
C GLU A 237 -17.34 29.53 -10.83
N LEU A 238 -16.12 29.46 -10.30
CA LEU A 238 -15.82 28.78 -9.06
C LEU A 238 -15.93 29.78 -7.92
N PRO A 239 -16.80 29.54 -6.92
CA PRO A 239 -16.76 30.32 -5.69
C PRO A 239 -15.39 30.09 -5.01
N LEU A 240 -14.50 31.08 -5.12
CA LEU A 240 -13.12 31.06 -4.62
C LEU A 240 -13.03 30.56 -3.18
N TRP A 241 -13.98 30.96 -2.33
CA TRP A 241 -14.02 30.54 -0.92
C TRP A 241 -14.22 29.02 -0.76
N VAL A 242 -15.00 28.36 -1.64
CA VAL A 242 -15.18 26.90 -1.60
C VAL A 242 -13.89 26.19 -1.99
N PHE A 243 -13.21 26.69 -3.03
CA PHE A 243 -11.94 26.09 -3.47
C PHE A 243 -10.86 26.20 -2.37
N ILE A 244 -10.74 27.37 -1.73
CA ILE A 244 -9.83 27.58 -0.59
C ILE A 244 -10.20 26.68 0.58
N LEU A 245 -11.49 26.55 0.90
CA LEU A 245 -11.98 25.69 1.96
C LEU A 245 -11.59 24.23 1.70
N LEU A 246 -11.90 23.71 0.51
CA LEU A 246 -11.56 22.33 0.13
C LEU A 246 -10.05 22.10 0.14
N GLY A 247 -9.26 23.03 -0.40
CA GLY A 247 -7.80 22.93 -0.39
C GLY A 247 -7.22 22.92 1.04
N SER A 248 -7.71 23.80 1.90
CA SER A 248 -7.27 23.90 3.30
C SER A 248 -7.67 22.68 4.11
N VAL A 249 -8.91 22.21 3.95
CA VAL A 249 -9.41 20.99 4.60
C VAL A 249 -8.64 19.77 4.11
N SER A 250 -8.39 19.65 2.82
CA SER A 250 -7.60 18.57 2.23
C SER A 250 -6.18 18.55 2.79
N ALA A 251 -5.49 19.70 2.83
CA ALA A 251 -4.17 19.84 3.41
C ALA A 251 -4.12 19.51 4.91
N LEU A 252 -5.14 19.92 5.67
CA LEU A 252 -5.23 19.63 7.10
C LEU A 252 -5.48 18.15 7.36
N ILE A 253 -6.42 17.54 6.62
CA ILE A 253 -6.76 16.12 6.75
C ILE A 253 -5.54 15.25 6.46
N SER A 254 -4.75 15.60 5.44
CA SER A 254 -3.56 14.84 5.08
C SER A 254 -2.50 14.79 6.20
N VAL A 255 -2.56 15.63 7.23
CA VAL A 255 -1.61 15.60 8.35
C VAL A 255 -2.03 14.60 9.44
N PHE A 256 -3.31 14.25 9.57
CA PHE A 256 -3.80 13.42 10.69
C PHE A 256 -3.32 11.96 10.68
N HIS A 257 -2.82 11.46 9.56
CA HIS A 257 -2.26 10.11 9.49
C HIS A 257 -0.79 10.04 9.92
N LEU A 258 -0.12 11.20 10.10
CA LEU A 258 1.29 11.26 10.46
C LEU A 258 1.48 11.01 11.96
N GLY A 259 2.46 10.18 12.31
CA GLY A 259 2.89 10.01 13.69
C GLY A 259 3.61 11.23 14.30
N LYS A 260 4.20 12.10 13.45
CA LYS A 260 4.85 13.36 13.86
C LYS A 260 4.35 14.52 12.99
N PRO A 261 3.13 15.03 13.22
CA PRO A 261 2.52 16.07 12.38
C PRO A 261 3.35 17.37 12.35
N LEU A 262 4.00 17.73 13.46
CA LEU A 262 4.88 18.92 13.52
C LEU A 262 6.13 18.81 12.63
N LYS A 263 6.50 17.59 12.21
CA LYS A 263 7.61 17.33 11.29
C LYS A 263 7.15 17.22 9.83
N ALA A 264 5.88 17.54 9.51
CA ALA A 264 5.32 17.40 8.17
C ALA A 264 6.11 18.15 7.09
N TYR A 265 6.79 19.25 7.42
CA TYR A 265 7.65 19.99 6.48
C TYR A 265 8.78 19.13 5.87
N LEU A 266 9.18 18.03 6.53
CA LEU A 266 10.17 17.10 5.98
C LEU A 266 9.60 16.20 4.87
N SER A 267 8.29 16.19 4.62
CA SER A 267 7.65 15.29 3.65
C SER A 267 8.00 15.57 2.18
N VAL A 268 8.72 16.65 1.89
CA VAL A 268 9.14 17.04 0.53
C VAL A 268 10.66 17.01 0.36
N VAL A 269 11.38 16.31 1.24
CA VAL A 269 12.86 16.23 1.17
C VAL A 269 13.32 15.30 0.04
N ASN A 270 12.72 14.12 -0.08
CA ASN A 270 13.17 13.07 -1.03
C ASN A 270 12.33 13.04 -2.32
N ILE A 271 12.26 14.16 -3.05
CA ILE A 271 11.47 14.26 -4.30
C ILE A 271 12.01 13.38 -5.43
N GLN A 272 13.30 13.03 -5.39
CA GLN A 272 13.95 12.27 -6.45
C GLN A 272 13.43 10.84 -6.55
N THR A 273 13.18 10.19 -5.41
CA THR A 273 12.80 8.77 -5.40
C THR A 273 11.40 8.51 -4.83
N SER A 274 10.90 9.37 -3.93
CA SER A 274 9.60 9.17 -3.29
C SER A 274 8.46 9.80 -4.09
N TRP A 275 7.54 8.96 -4.58
CA TRP A 275 6.28 9.41 -5.16
C TRP A 275 5.39 10.17 -4.17
N LEU A 276 5.46 9.83 -2.88
CA LEU A 276 4.71 10.54 -1.84
C LEU A 276 5.22 11.98 -1.66
N ALA A 277 6.54 12.20 -1.75
CA ALA A 277 7.10 13.55 -1.75
C ALA A 277 6.65 14.35 -2.98
N ARG A 278 6.59 13.71 -4.16
CA ARG A 278 6.10 14.34 -5.40
C ARG A 278 4.60 14.65 -5.33
N GLU A 279 3.79 13.79 -4.70
CA GLU A 279 2.36 14.01 -4.46
C GLU A 279 2.14 15.28 -3.65
N ILE A 280 2.85 15.44 -2.53
CA ILE A 280 2.69 16.60 -1.65
C ILE A 280 3.16 17.89 -2.35
N LEU A 281 4.28 17.82 -3.08
CA LEU A 281 4.79 18.96 -3.85
C LEU A 281 3.83 19.36 -4.98
N SER A 282 3.33 18.39 -5.75
CA SER A 282 2.40 18.65 -6.85
C SER A 282 1.04 19.13 -6.39
N PHE A 283 0.53 18.64 -5.25
CA PHE A 283 -0.65 19.20 -4.60
C PHE A 283 -0.44 20.67 -4.20
N GLY A 284 0.69 21.00 -3.57
CA GLY A 284 1.03 22.37 -3.21
C GLY A 284 1.14 23.29 -4.44
N LEU A 285 1.79 22.81 -5.50
CA LEU A 285 1.88 23.54 -6.77
C LEU A 285 0.50 23.75 -7.40
N PHE A 286 -0.33 22.71 -7.46
CA PHE A 286 -1.70 22.79 -7.95
C PHE A 286 -2.53 23.80 -7.15
N ALA A 287 -2.55 23.69 -5.82
CA ALA A 287 -3.32 24.57 -4.96
C ALA A 287 -2.89 26.05 -5.10
N ALA A 288 -1.58 26.31 -5.12
CA ALA A 288 -1.05 27.66 -5.28
C ALA A 288 -1.36 28.26 -6.67
N THR A 289 -1.11 27.50 -7.74
CA THR A 289 -1.38 27.96 -9.11
C THR A 289 -2.86 28.15 -9.37
N ALA A 290 -3.71 27.24 -8.88
CA ALA A 290 -5.16 27.38 -8.96
C ALA A 290 -5.67 28.60 -8.19
N PHE A 291 -5.17 28.84 -6.97
CA PHE A 291 -5.51 30.02 -6.19
C PHE A 291 -5.19 31.33 -6.92
N VAL A 292 -3.97 31.46 -7.47
CA VAL A 292 -3.59 32.66 -8.22
C VAL A 292 -4.41 32.77 -9.51
N ALA A 293 -4.61 31.67 -10.24
CA ALA A 293 -5.41 31.66 -11.46
C ALA A 293 -6.85 32.15 -11.21
N LEU A 294 -7.47 31.73 -10.10
CA LEU A 294 -8.82 32.15 -9.70
C LEU A 294 -8.92 33.63 -9.37
N ILE A 295 -7.89 34.21 -8.74
CA ILE A 295 -7.88 35.63 -8.37
C ILE A 295 -7.59 36.52 -9.58
N THR A 296 -6.61 36.15 -10.40
CA THR A 296 -6.16 36.98 -11.51
C THR A 296 -6.96 36.74 -12.80
N ASN A 297 -7.78 35.69 -12.83
CA ASN A 297 -8.45 35.18 -14.02
C ASN A 297 -7.48 34.99 -15.22
N SER A 298 -6.28 34.46 -14.93
CA SER A 298 -5.21 34.34 -15.92
C SER A 298 -5.30 32.99 -16.63
N PHE A 299 -5.51 33.01 -17.94
CA PHE A 299 -5.58 31.79 -18.75
C PHE A 299 -4.27 30.99 -18.74
N SER A 300 -3.11 31.65 -18.71
CA SER A 300 -1.81 30.97 -18.62
C SER A 300 -1.66 30.22 -17.30
N LEU A 301 -2.06 30.83 -16.18
CA LEU A 301 -2.02 30.18 -14.87
C LEU A 301 -3.07 29.07 -14.75
N LEU A 302 -4.22 29.21 -15.42
CA LEU A 302 -5.19 28.14 -15.55
C LEU A 302 -4.57 26.91 -16.23
N ILE A 303 -3.88 27.07 -17.37
CA ILE A 303 -3.19 25.95 -18.03
C ILE A 303 -2.15 25.30 -17.10
N ILE A 304 -1.30 26.11 -16.46
CA ILE A 304 -0.25 25.62 -15.56
C ILE A 304 -0.86 24.85 -14.38
N GLY A 305 -1.94 25.38 -13.78
CA GLY A 305 -2.64 24.72 -12.68
C GLY A 305 -3.26 23.39 -13.11
N ASN A 306 -3.81 23.31 -14.32
CA ASN A 306 -4.40 22.07 -14.83
C ASN A 306 -3.33 20.99 -15.08
N ILE A 307 -2.14 21.37 -15.55
CA ILE A 307 -0.99 20.46 -15.66
C ILE A 307 -0.51 20.01 -14.27
N ALA A 308 -0.43 20.93 -13.31
CA ALA A 308 -0.06 20.60 -11.94
C ALA A 308 -1.09 19.66 -11.27
N GLY A 309 -2.38 19.87 -11.53
CA GLY A 309 -3.46 18.99 -11.07
C GLY A 309 -3.36 17.58 -11.67
N LEU A 310 -3.08 17.46 -12.97
CA LEU A 310 -2.81 16.17 -13.59
C LEU A 310 -1.59 15.47 -12.99
N LEU A 311 -0.49 16.21 -12.79
CA LEU A 311 0.72 15.68 -12.16
C LEU A 311 0.43 15.17 -10.74
N PHE A 312 -0.41 15.88 -9.98
CA PHE A 312 -0.85 15.47 -8.64
C PHE A 312 -1.62 14.16 -8.67
N LEU A 313 -2.61 14.00 -9.56
CA LEU A 313 -3.35 12.75 -9.69
C LEU A 313 -2.44 11.58 -10.14
N VAL A 314 -1.49 11.83 -11.04
CA VAL A 314 -0.48 10.83 -11.43
C VAL A 314 0.38 10.42 -10.23
N CYS A 315 0.82 11.38 -9.42
CA CYS A 315 1.59 11.09 -8.21
C CYS A 315 0.79 10.22 -7.24
N ILE A 316 -0.51 10.51 -7.04
CA ILE A 316 -1.40 9.67 -6.24
C ILE A 316 -1.38 8.24 -6.78
N GLU A 317 -1.65 8.02 -8.06
CA GLU A 317 -1.68 6.67 -8.63
C GLU A 317 -0.35 5.92 -8.46
N MET A 318 0.78 6.62 -8.58
CA MET A 318 2.11 6.04 -8.38
C MET A 318 2.45 5.75 -6.91
N VAL A 319 1.89 6.48 -5.94
CA VAL A 319 2.01 6.14 -4.52
C VAL A 319 1.37 4.77 -4.25
N TYR A 320 0.19 4.53 -4.81
CA TYR A 320 -0.51 3.26 -4.58
C TYR A 320 -0.10 2.13 -5.53
N SER A 321 0.68 2.42 -6.59
CA SER A 321 1.21 1.37 -7.48
C SER A 321 2.27 0.50 -6.80
N VAL A 322 2.86 0.97 -5.69
CA VAL A 322 3.85 0.22 -4.90
C VAL A 322 3.20 -0.95 -4.14
N VAL A 323 1.88 -0.92 -3.95
CA VAL A 323 1.15 -1.92 -3.19
C VAL A 323 0.41 -2.87 -4.12
N ARG A 324 0.47 -4.18 -3.83
CA ARG A 324 -0.41 -5.14 -4.50
C ARG A 324 -1.86 -4.90 -4.10
N LYS A 325 -2.75 -5.04 -5.06
CA LYS A 325 -4.20 -5.01 -4.86
C LYS A 325 -4.72 -6.44 -4.99
N ARG A 326 -5.86 -6.76 -4.37
CA ARG A 326 -6.50 -8.08 -4.51
C ARG A 326 -6.86 -8.45 -5.96
N TYR A 327 -6.95 -7.45 -6.83
CA TYR A 327 -7.13 -7.58 -8.27
C TYR A 327 -5.89 -7.08 -9.02
N ASN A 328 -5.61 -7.64 -10.21
CA ASN A 328 -4.35 -7.42 -10.94
C ASN A 328 -4.47 -6.39 -12.09
N THR A 329 -5.49 -5.54 -12.07
CA THR A 329 -5.69 -4.53 -13.13
C THR A 329 -5.05 -3.21 -12.74
N TYR A 330 -4.26 -2.65 -13.64
CA TYR A 330 -3.65 -1.32 -13.47
C TYR A 330 -4.72 -0.22 -13.40
N ILE A 331 -5.77 -0.35 -14.20
CA ILE A 331 -6.93 0.55 -14.19
C ILE A 331 -8.03 -0.05 -13.32
N HIS A 332 -8.68 0.78 -12.52
CA HIS A 332 -9.80 0.40 -11.64
C HIS A 332 -10.79 1.54 -11.47
N SER A 333 -11.98 1.22 -11.00
CA SER A 333 -13.09 2.18 -10.84
C SER A 333 -12.71 3.39 -9.96
N ALA A 334 -12.01 3.16 -8.85
CA ALA A 334 -11.56 4.19 -7.91
C ALA A 334 -10.27 4.96 -8.32
N ASN A 335 -9.85 4.88 -9.58
CA ASN A 335 -8.68 5.61 -10.08
C ASN A 335 -8.96 7.12 -10.02
N THR A 336 -8.00 7.90 -9.49
CA THR A 336 -8.20 9.32 -9.22
C THR A 336 -8.32 10.16 -10.49
N ILE A 337 -7.64 9.78 -11.57
CA ILE A 337 -7.79 10.42 -12.89
C ILE A 337 -9.19 10.20 -13.45
N LEU A 338 -9.69 8.96 -13.46
CA LEU A 338 -11.07 8.68 -13.88
C LEU A 338 -12.11 9.39 -13.02
N THR A 339 -11.84 9.53 -11.72
CA THR A 339 -12.71 10.24 -10.77
C THR A 339 -12.73 11.75 -11.05
N ALA A 340 -11.55 12.36 -11.24
CA ALA A 340 -11.44 13.77 -11.62
C ALA A 340 -12.08 14.05 -12.99
N SER A 341 -11.93 13.14 -13.96
CA SER A 341 -12.58 13.26 -15.27
C SER A 341 -14.11 13.19 -15.18
N ALA A 342 -14.66 12.38 -14.27
CA ALA A 342 -16.11 12.36 -14.02
C ALA A 342 -16.59 13.69 -13.44
N PHE A 343 -15.88 14.25 -12.46
CA PHE A 343 -16.20 15.57 -11.91
C PHE A 343 -16.03 16.69 -12.94
N PHE A 344 -14.99 16.64 -13.77
CA PHE A 344 -14.82 17.56 -14.90
C PHE A 344 -16.03 17.52 -15.83
N ALA A 345 -16.44 16.33 -16.28
CA ALA A 345 -17.57 16.19 -17.19
C ALA A 345 -18.88 16.70 -16.56
N PHE A 346 -19.06 16.48 -15.25
CA PHE A 346 -20.19 17.02 -14.50
C PHE A 346 -20.15 18.56 -14.44
N PHE A 347 -19.04 19.16 -13.99
CA PHE A 347 -18.94 20.61 -13.81
C PHE A 347 -18.91 21.38 -15.14
N ALA A 348 -18.41 20.77 -16.21
CA ALA A 348 -18.46 21.32 -17.57
C ALA A 348 -19.81 21.08 -18.29
N ASN A 349 -20.81 20.48 -17.62
CA ASN A 349 -22.11 20.12 -18.20
C ASN A 349 -22.01 19.18 -19.42
N TYR A 350 -20.95 18.38 -19.53
CA TYR A 350 -20.74 17.39 -20.59
C TYR A 350 -21.32 16.03 -20.20
N TYR A 351 -22.65 15.95 -20.18
CA TYR A 351 -23.37 14.76 -19.70
C TYR A 351 -23.11 13.49 -20.53
N ASP A 352 -22.86 13.62 -21.84
CA ASP A 352 -22.49 12.48 -22.69
C ASP A 352 -21.14 11.89 -22.30
N LEU A 353 -20.16 12.76 -22.00
CA LEU A 353 -18.85 12.35 -21.50
C LEU A 353 -18.96 11.75 -20.10
N LEU A 354 -19.77 12.35 -19.23
CA LEU A 354 -20.04 11.84 -17.88
C LEU A 354 -20.64 10.43 -17.96
N LEU A 355 -21.64 10.22 -18.82
CA LEU A 355 -22.26 8.92 -19.05
C LEU A 355 -21.24 7.88 -19.52
N LEU A 356 -20.39 8.23 -20.50
CA LEU A 356 -19.33 7.35 -20.97
C LEU A 356 -18.37 6.94 -19.84
N ILE A 357 -17.92 7.91 -19.02
CA ILE A 357 -17.02 7.65 -17.89
C ILE A 357 -17.69 6.77 -16.84
N LEU A 358 -18.96 7.02 -16.51
CA LEU A 358 -19.72 6.20 -15.56
C LEU A 358 -19.90 4.76 -16.06
N VAL A 359 -20.15 4.56 -17.36
CA VAL A 359 -20.21 3.23 -17.97
C VAL A 359 -18.86 2.51 -17.84
N ILE A 360 -17.74 3.17 -18.17
CA ILE A 360 -16.39 2.59 -18.02
C ILE A 360 -16.12 2.22 -16.55
N LYS A 361 -16.41 3.12 -15.62
CA LYS A 361 -16.23 2.88 -14.18
C LYS A 361 -17.13 1.75 -13.68
N SER A 362 -18.35 1.62 -14.20
CA SER A 362 -19.26 0.51 -13.86
C SER A 362 -18.70 -0.84 -14.31
N ALA A 363 -18.18 -0.93 -15.53
CA ALA A 363 -17.55 -2.14 -16.05
C ALA A 363 -16.32 -2.54 -15.21
N LEU A 364 -15.47 -1.56 -14.85
CA LEU A 364 -14.31 -1.79 -13.98
C LEU A 364 -14.73 -2.26 -12.58
N PHE A 365 -15.78 -1.67 -12.00
CA PHE A 365 -16.28 -2.05 -10.67
C PHE A 365 -16.90 -3.46 -10.67
N ILE A 366 -17.64 -3.83 -11.71
CA ILE A 366 -18.20 -5.16 -11.89
C ILE A 366 -17.08 -6.19 -12.08
N ALA A 367 -16.09 -5.89 -12.93
CA ALA A 367 -14.93 -6.76 -13.14
C ALA A 367 -14.15 -6.99 -11.83
N ARG A 368 -13.93 -5.93 -11.05
CA ARG A 368 -13.36 -6.03 -9.69
C ARG A 368 -14.19 -6.98 -8.81
N THR A 369 -15.50 -6.79 -8.76
CA THR A 369 -16.39 -7.58 -7.89
C THR A 369 -16.38 -9.06 -8.27
N ALA A 370 -16.40 -9.37 -9.57
CA ALA A 370 -16.28 -10.74 -10.07
C ALA A 370 -14.94 -11.39 -9.67
N ILE A 371 -13.82 -10.66 -9.77
CA ILE A 371 -12.50 -11.18 -9.35
C ILE A 371 -12.46 -11.46 -7.85
N VAL A 372 -13.02 -10.55 -7.03
CA VAL A 372 -13.08 -10.68 -5.56
C VAL A 372 -13.92 -11.90 -5.15
N GLU A 373 -15.04 -12.14 -5.83
CA GLU A 373 -15.92 -13.29 -5.59
C GLU A 373 -15.24 -14.61 -6.00
N ILE A 374 -14.57 -14.65 -7.16
CA ILE A 374 -13.77 -15.80 -7.60
C ILE A 374 -12.67 -16.13 -6.58
N LYS A 375 -12.03 -15.10 -6.01
CA LYS A 375 -11.00 -15.25 -4.96
C LYS A 375 -11.57 -15.49 -3.56
N GLN A 376 -12.90 -15.60 -3.42
CA GLN A 376 -13.63 -15.88 -2.19
C GLN A 376 -13.31 -14.94 -1.01
N VAL A 377 -13.01 -13.67 -1.32
CA VAL A 377 -12.77 -12.62 -0.32
C VAL A 377 -14.13 -12.09 0.16
N PRO A 378 -14.34 -11.84 1.47
CA PRO A 378 -15.62 -11.36 1.98
C PRO A 378 -15.98 -9.99 1.39
N LEU A 379 -16.99 -9.97 0.52
CA LEU A 379 -17.53 -8.75 -0.08
C LEU A 379 -18.62 -8.17 0.84
N ASN A 380 -18.55 -6.87 1.14
CA ASN A 380 -19.68 -6.18 1.74
C ASN A 380 -20.73 -5.90 0.66
N THR A 381 -21.65 -6.85 0.46
CA THR A 381 -22.69 -6.82 -0.59
C THR A 381 -23.55 -5.56 -0.51
N PHE A 382 -23.86 -5.07 0.69
CA PHE A 382 -24.64 -3.85 0.87
C PHE A 382 -23.91 -2.60 0.36
N VAL A 383 -22.62 -2.45 0.69
CA VAL A 383 -21.82 -1.30 0.25
C VAL A 383 -21.57 -1.34 -1.26
N SER A 384 -21.33 -2.53 -1.83
CA SER A 384 -21.21 -2.71 -3.28
C SER A 384 -22.52 -2.40 -4.01
N PHE A 385 -23.67 -2.81 -3.45
CA PHE A 385 -24.98 -2.44 -3.98
C PHE A 385 -25.18 -0.92 -3.96
N LEU A 386 -24.87 -0.27 -2.85
CA LEU A 386 -25.00 1.19 -2.71
C LEU A 386 -24.14 1.93 -3.75
N ARG A 387 -22.90 1.46 -4.01
CA ARG A 387 -22.03 1.99 -5.06
C ARG A 387 -22.64 1.83 -6.46
N LEU A 388 -23.15 0.65 -6.79
CA LEU A 388 -23.76 0.39 -8.10
C LEU A 388 -25.01 1.23 -8.31
N PHE A 389 -25.86 1.31 -7.29
CA PHE A 389 -27.14 2.01 -7.35
C PHE A 389 -26.97 3.53 -7.41
N LEU A 390 -26.25 4.12 -6.44
CA LEU A 390 -26.03 5.58 -6.39
C LEU A 390 -25.06 6.06 -7.48
N GLY A 391 -24.10 5.22 -7.87
CA GLY A 391 -23.03 5.64 -8.76
C GLY A 391 -23.31 5.44 -10.24
N PHE A 392 -24.13 4.46 -10.59
CA PHE A 392 -24.38 4.09 -11.98
C PHE A 392 -25.87 4.10 -12.28
N VAL A 393 -26.68 3.29 -11.59
CA VAL A 393 -28.11 3.13 -11.95
C VAL A 393 -28.87 4.44 -11.89
N LEU A 394 -28.78 5.18 -10.78
CA LEU A 394 -29.48 6.45 -10.60
C LEU A 394 -28.95 7.54 -11.55
N PRO A 395 -27.64 7.86 -11.60
CA PRO A 395 -27.10 8.86 -12.52
C PRO A 395 -27.40 8.57 -13.99
N ILE A 396 -27.21 7.32 -14.44
CA ILE A 396 -27.46 6.92 -15.82
C ILE A 396 -28.94 7.05 -16.15
N GLY A 397 -29.84 6.60 -15.27
CA GLY A 397 -31.29 6.76 -15.45
C GLY A 397 -31.69 8.23 -15.50
N ILE A 398 -31.16 9.06 -14.60
CA ILE A 398 -31.44 10.50 -14.59
C ILE A 398 -31.03 11.16 -15.91
N ILE A 399 -29.81 10.90 -16.39
CA ILE A 399 -29.28 11.48 -17.63
C ILE A 399 -30.05 10.96 -18.85
N ALA A 400 -30.37 9.66 -18.90
CA ALA A 400 -31.03 9.05 -20.05
C ALA A 400 -32.52 9.43 -20.19
N PHE A 401 -33.24 9.64 -19.07
CA PHE A 401 -34.68 9.87 -19.07
C PHE A 401 -35.10 11.33 -18.88
N ASN A 402 -34.17 12.27 -18.62
CA ASN A 402 -34.50 13.70 -18.48
C ASN A 402 -33.64 14.58 -19.41
N PRO A 403 -34.17 15.01 -20.57
CA PRO A 403 -33.44 15.89 -21.48
C PRO A 403 -33.26 17.34 -20.98
N ASN A 404 -34.02 17.78 -19.96
CA ASN A 404 -33.92 19.12 -19.35
C ASN A 404 -33.11 19.07 -18.04
N ILE A 405 -31.79 18.91 -18.16
CA ILE A 405 -30.89 18.57 -17.04
C ILE A 405 -30.61 19.75 -16.08
N ASN A 406 -30.86 21.01 -16.49
CA ASN A 406 -30.43 22.20 -15.74
C ASN A 406 -30.93 22.29 -14.26
N TYR A 407 -32.09 21.72 -13.93
CA TYR A 407 -32.63 21.69 -12.55
C TYR A 407 -32.24 20.45 -11.74
N ILE A 408 -31.67 19.43 -12.40
CA ILE A 408 -31.42 18.09 -11.84
C ILE A 408 -29.98 17.95 -11.28
N ASN A 409 -29.15 18.97 -11.49
CA ASN A 409 -27.72 18.97 -11.14
C ASN A 409 -27.42 18.77 -9.65
N GLN A 410 -28.27 19.27 -8.74
CA GLN A 410 -27.99 19.22 -7.30
C GLN A 410 -28.15 17.82 -6.71
N LEU A 411 -29.13 17.02 -7.17
CA LEU A 411 -29.29 15.64 -6.71
C LEU A 411 -28.27 14.72 -7.37
N LEU A 412 -27.99 14.93 -8.65
CA LEU A 412 -27.03 14.14 -9.41
C LEU A 412 -25.62 14.21 -8.79
N ILE A 413 -25.15 15.40 -8.40
CA ILE A 413 -23.83 15.55 -7.77
C ILE A 413 -23.75 14.86 -6.42
N VAL A 414 -24.82 14.87 -5.62
CA VAL A 414 -24.85 14.20 -4.31
C VAL A 414 -24.68 12.69 -4.49
N PHE A 415 -25.37 12.08 -5.46
CA PHE A 415 -25.23 10.66 -5.73
C PHE A 415 -23.83 10.30 -6.23
N ILE A 416 -23.27 11.09 -7.16
CA ILE A 416 -21.90 10.89 -7.65
C ILE A 416 -20.89 11.02 -6.51
N LEU A 417 -21.00 12.06 -5.67
CA LEU A 417 -20.10 12.28 -4.52
C LEU A 417 -20.12 11.09 -3.55
N ILE A 418 -21.30 10.64 -3.13
CA ILE A 418 -21.43 9.50 -2.21
C ILE A 418 -20.86 8.23 -2.85
N ALA A 419 -21.20 7.97 -4.11
CA ALA A 419 -20.76 6.76 -4.79
C ALA A 419 -19.24 6.72 -5.02
N GLU A 420 -18.63 7.82 -5.45
CA GLU A 420 -17.18 7.91 -5.65
C GLU A 420 -16.41 7.82 -4.33
N LEU A 421 -16.95 8.37 -3.23
CA LEU A 421 -16.39 8.18 -1.89
C LEU A 421 -16.44 6.71 -1.46
N ILE A 422 -17.56 6.02 -1.69
CA ILE A 422 -17.69 4.58 -1.41
C ILE A 422 -16.65 3.78 -2.21
N ASP A 423 -16.47 4.07 -3.50
CA ASP A 423 -15.49 3.41 -4.35
C ASP A 423 -14.07 3.59 -3.80
N ARG A 424 -13.74 4.81 -3.35
CA ARG A 424 -12.45 5.10 -2.72
C ARG A 424 -12.26 4.35 -1.40
N ILE A 425 -13.29 4.25 -0.57
CA ILE A 425 -13.24 3.47 0.68
C ILE A 425 -13.03 1.98 0.38
N LEU A 426 -13.75 1.43 -0.60
CA LEU A 426 -13.61 0.03 -1.03
C LEU A 426 -12.20 -0.24 -1.57
N TYR A 427 -11.66 0.68 -2.36
CA TYR A 427 -10.29 0.61 -2.86
C TYR A 427 -9.27 0.42 -1.74
N TYR A 428 -9.33 1.22 -0.67
CA TYR A 428 -8.42 1.08 0.48
C TYR A 428 -8.56 -0.26 1.21
N ASN A 429 -9.75 -0.86 1.21
CA ASN A 429 -9.99 -2.17 1.80
C ASN A 429 -9.47 -3.32 0.93
N ASP A 430 -9.17 -3.07 -0.34
CA ASP A 430 -8.56 -4.04 -1.26
C ASP A 430 -7.04 -3.99 -1.31
N ILE A 431 -6.44 -3.00 -0.66
CA ILE A 431 -4.99 -2.84 -0.59
C ILE A 431 -4.43 -3.95 0.30
N GLU A 432 -3.54 -4.75 -0.27
CA GLU A 432 -2.96 -5.91 0.39
C GLU A 432 -1.45 -5.92 0.12
N PRO A 433 -0.66 -5.27 1.00
CA PRO A 433 0.78 -5.22 0.82
C PRO A 433 1.34 -6.64 0.87
N GLU A 434 2.34 -6.90 0.03
CA GLU A 434 2.99 -8.20 -0.01
C GLU A 434 3.67 -8.47 1.33
N ARG A 435 3.48 -9.68 1.85
CA ARG A 435 4.02 -10.09 3.15
C ARG A 435 4.64 -11.48 3.09
N PRO A 436 5.55 -11.80 4.03
CA PRO A 436 6.06 -13.15 4.21
C PRO A 436 4.90 -14.13 4.46
N MET A 437 4.95 -15.29 3.80
CA MET A 437 3.96 -16.38 3.89
C MET A 437 2.52 -16.06 3.43
N HIS A 438 2.29 -15.00 2.66
CA HIS A 438 0.97 -14.76 2.05
C HIS A 438 0.52 -15.88 1.06
N PHE A 439 1.44 -16.79 0.73
CA PHE A 439 1.27 -17.96 -0.16
C PHE A 439 0.67 -19.21 0.51
N GLU A 440 0.15 -19.13 1.76
CA GLU A 440 -0.56 -20.26 2.40
C GLU A 440 -1.67 -20.85 1.51
N GLY A 441 -2.29 -20.05 0.63
CA GLY A 441 -3.32 -20.53 -0.31
C GLY A 441 -2.80 -21.20 -1.59
N GLU A 442 -1.64 -20.81 -2.13
CA GLU A 442 -1.18 -21.33 -3.44
C GLU A 442 -0.49 -22.70 -3.34
N LEU A 443 0.14 -23.00 -2.20
CA LEU A 443 0.79 -24.30 -1.98
C LEU A 443 -0.23 -25.44 -1.80
N VAL A 444 -1.46 -25.12 -1.37
CA VAL A 444 -2.55 -26.09 -1.23
C VAL A 444 -3.26 -26.34 -2.56
N VAL A 445 -3.22 -25.37 -3.49
CA VAL A 445 -3.95 -25.42 -4.77
C VAL A 445 -3.10 -26.02 -5.90
N LYS A 446 -1.78 -26.21 -5.74
CA LYS A 446 -1.01 -27.10 -6.63
C LYS A 446 -1.32 -28.57 -6.32
N LYS A 447 -2.57 -28.97 -6.53
CA LYS A 447 -2.93 -30.34 -6.87
C LYS A 447 -2.64 -30.54 -8.36
N ASN A 448 -2.05 -31.69 -8.65
CA ASN A 448 -1.87 -32.29 -9.98
C ASN A 448 -3.11 -32.15 -10.86
#